data_AF-A1VSC1-F1
#
_entry.id   AF-A1VSC1-F1
#
_cell.length_a   1.000
_cell.length_b   1.000
_cell.length_c   1.000
_cell.angle_alpha   90.00
_cell.angle_beta   90.00
_cell.angle_gamma   90.00
#
_symmetry.space_group_name_H-M   'P 1'
#
loop_
_entity.id
_entity.type
_entity.pdbx_description
1 polymer ?
#
loop_
_entity_poly.entity_id
_entity_poly.type
_entity_poly.pdbx_seq_one_letter_code
_entity_poly.pdbx_strand_id
1 'polypeptide(L)'
;MNHLALIEKTQTLIAAGDIVGAESALVELADTEGDSALMVVLDLLPAKDILAVIREYDNSKESIVNLLVTPEQFARAVVIEKQYKDLTRTHLRGMMNAIIFREDADPLEFLTAIGDLEGGSEALADYFTEKWDRIEAFACNGTFDAMKDTGELRSKADLQAVAYEKPRVEQDEISDHDWMELAWLLRYEIPDLFIEMLTVLRAKARAHDLGLDEEEDDEMQDDDGKVETGDTDRGRATPAARESDEESAI
;
A
#
# COMPACT_ATOMS: atom_id res chain seq x y z
N MET A 1 8.73 -18.98 22.99
CA MET A 1 9.54 -19.43 21.83
C MET A 1 10.77 -18.50 21.73
N ASN A 2 11.85 -18.83 21.01
CA ASN A 2 12.93 -17.85 20.81
C ASN A 2 12.54 -16.94 19.63
N HIS A 3 12.22 -15.65 19.88
CA HIS A 3 11.78 -14.70 18.85
C HIS A 3 12.76 -14.62 17.66
N LEU A 4 14.07 -14.76 17.90
CA LEU A 4 15.08 -14.78 16.83
C LEU A 4 14.90 -15.99 15.89
N ALA A 5 14.61 -17.17 16.44
CA ALA A 5 14.39 -18.37 15.64
C ALA A 5 13.08 -18.27 14.83
N LEU A 6 12.06 -17.59 15.37
CA LEU A 6 10.84 -17.32 14.62
C LEU A 6 11.10 -16.36 13.47
N ILE A 7 11.85 -15.26 13.70
CA ILE A 7 12.22 -14.30 12.65
C ILE A 7 12.98 -15.02 11.53
N GLU A 8 14.01 -15.81 11.86
CA GLU A 8 14.76 -16.59 10.86
C GLU A 8 13.85 -17.55 10.07
N LYS A 9 12.90 -18.21 10.76
CA LYS A 9 11.90 -19.09 10.11
C LYS A 9 11.02 -18.30 9.15
N THR A 10 10.44 -17.18 9.60
CA THR A 10 9.57 -16.31 8.79
C THR A 10 10.31 -15.81 7.55
N GLN A 11 11.55 -15.34 7.70
CA GLN A 11 12.38 -14.88 6.59
C GLN A 11 12.72 -16.01 5.61
N THR A 12 12.99 -17.21 6.11
CA THR A 12 13.26 -18.38 5.27
C THR A 12 12.02 -18.75 4.44
N LEU A 13 10.83 -18.71 5.05
CA LEU A 13 9.57 -19.00 4.37
C LEU A 13 9.26 -17.95 3.30
N ILE A 14 9.44 -16.67 3.60
CA ILE A 14 9.29 -15.58 2.62
C ILE A 14 10.27 -15.75 1.46
N ALA A 15 11.55 -16.01 1.74
CA ALA A 15 12.55 -16.24 0.71
C ALA A 15 12.25 -17.46 -0.17
N ALA A 16 11.53 -18.45 0.36
CA ALA A 16 11.05 -19.62 -0.38
C ALA A 16 9.73 -19.37 -1.14
N GLY A 17 9.14 -18.18 -1.03
CA GLY A 17 7.83 -17.83 -1.61
C GLY A 17 6.63 -18.34 -0.83
N ASP A 18 6.82 -18.96 0.34
CA ASP A 18 5.75 -19.47 1.20
C ASP A 18 5.23 -18.39 2.14
N ILE A 19 4.53 -17.40 1.58
CA ILE A 19 3.98 -16.28 2.34
C ILE A 19 2.90 -16.75 3.33
N VAL A 20 2.08 -17.73 2.93
CA VAL A 20 1.04 -18.29 3.80
C VAL A 20 1.65 -19.01 5.00
N GLY A 21 2.73 -19.78 4.80
CA GLY A 21 3.47 -20.39 5.89
C GLY A 21 4.14 -19.36 6.80
N ALA A 22 4.70 -18.29 6.22
CA ALA A 22 5.30 -17.20 6.98
C ALA A 22 4.27 -16.49 7.88
N GLU A 23 3.10 -16.18 7.34
CA GLU A 23 2.00 -15.56 8.09
C GLU A 23 1.45 -16.51 9.15
N SER A 24 1.25 -17.79 8.82
CA SER A 24 0.81 -18.81 9.78
C SER A 24 1.75 -18.92 10.99
N ALA A 25 3.06 -18.80 10.78
CA ALA A 25 4.03 -18.81 11.88
C ALA A 25 3.94 -17.57 12.79
N LEU A 26 3.59 -16.40 12.22
CA LEU A 26 3.35 -15.17 12.97
C LEU A 26 2.02 -15.23 13.75
N VAL A 27 0.97 -15.79 13.15
CA VAL A 27 -0.32 -16.04 13.80
C VAL A 27 -0.16 -17.01 14.98
N GLU A 28 0.60 -18.11 14.80
CA GLU A 28 0.84 -19.09 15.86
C GLU A 28 1.53 -18.44 17.08
N LEU A 29 2.39 -17.45 16.87
CA LEU A 29 2.98 -16.66 17.97
C LEU A 29 1.92 -15.85 18.70
N ALA A 30 1.05 -15.15 17.98
CA ALA A 30 -0.03 -14.37 18.60
C ALA A 30 -0.98 -15.27 19.39
N ASP A 31 -1.35 -16.43 18.85
CA ASP A 31 -2.21 -17.41 19.52
C ASP A 31 -1.58 -17.98 20.80
N THR A 32 -0.25 -18.18 20.79
CA THR A 32 0.46 -18.84 21.90
C THR A 32 0.96 -17.86 22.97
N GLU A 33 1.45 -16.69 22.55
CA GLU A 33 2.16 -15.73 23.40
C GLU A 33 1.49 -14.34 23.45
N GLY A 34 0.46 -14.12 22.63
CA GLY A 34 -0.34 -12.89 22.58
C GLY A 34 0.17 -11.83 21.60
N ASP A 35 -0.69 -10.88 21.26
CA ASP A 35 -0.43 -9.80 20.29
C ASP A 35 0.81 -8.97 20.64
N SER A 36 1.09 -8.78 21.93
CA SER A 36 2.29 -8.06 22.38
C SER A 36 3.59 -8.76 22.00
N ALA A 37 3.60 -10.10 21.96
CA ALA A 37 4.77 -10.84 21.49
C ALA A 37 4.94 -10.68 19.97
N LEU A 38 3.84 -10.71 19.22
CA LEU A 38 3.86 -10.47 17.78
C LEU A 38 4.34 -9.05 17.45
N MET A 39 3.87 -8.02 18.14
CA MET A 39 4.37 -6.64 17.95
C MET A 39 5.89 -6.54 18.11
N VAL A 40 6.47 -7.19 19.13
CA VAL A 40 7.93 -7.22 19.33
C VAL A 40 8.65 -7.91 18.16
N VAL A 41 8.06 -8.93 17.55
CA VAL A 41 8.62 -9.61 16.37
C VAL A 41 8.50 -8.73 15.13
N LEU A 42 7.35 -8.07 14.91
CA LEU A 42 7.15 -7.13 13.80
C LEU A 42 8.15 -5.97 13.85
N ASP A 43 8.49 -5.47 15.05
CA ASP A 43 9.51 -4.42 15.23
C ASP A 43 10.93 -4.84 14.79
N LEU A 44 11.21 -6.14 14.80
CA LEU A 44 12.51 -6.69 14.42
C LEU A 44 12.55 -7.16 12.97
N LEU A 45 11.39 -7.34 12.33
CA LEU A 45 11.32 -7.75 10.93
C LEU A 45 11.68 -6.59 10.00
N PRO A 46 12.49 -6.85 8.94
CA PRO A 46 12.68 -5.89 7.86
C PRO A 46 11.35 -5.48 7.20
N ALA A 47 11.25 -4.22 6.79
CA ALA A 47 10.04 -3.70 6.15
C ALA A 47 9.61 -4.50 4.91
N LYS A 48 10.56 -5.02 4.13
CA LYS A 48 10.29 -5.88 2.97
C LYS A 48 9.59 -7.20 3.34
N ASP A 49 9.93 -7.76 4.50
CA ASP A 49 9.37 -9.03 4.98
C ASP A 49 7.96 -8.79 5.55
N ILE A 50 7.76 -7.65 6.24
CA ILE A 50 6.43 -7.20 6.64
C ILE A 50 5.56 -6.98 5.39
N LEU A 51 6.06 -6.23 4.39
CA LEU A 51 5.37 -5.96 3.13
C LEU A 51 4.94 -7.27 2.45
N ALA A 52 5.86 -8.22 2.31
CA ALA A 52 5.60 -9.49 1.64
C ALA A 52 4.39 -10.22 2.26
N VAL A 53 4.22 -10.15 3.58
CA VAL A 53 3.06 -10.71 4.27
C VAL A 53 1.83 -9.84 4.04
N ILE A 54 1.85 -8.57 4.44
CA ILE A 54 0.63 -7.73 4.45
C ILE A 54 0.02 -7.49 3.05
N ARG A 55 0.84 -7.57 2.00
CA ARG A 55 0.43 -7.38 0.59
C ARG A 55 -0.51 -8.48 0.07
N GLU A 56 -0.47 -9.67 0.68
CA GLU A 56 -1.28 -10.84 0.30
C GLU A 56 -2.65 -10.89 1.00
N TYR A 57 -2.97 -9.87 1.81
CA TYR A 57 -4.15 -9.82 2.67
C TYR A 57 -4.86 -8.47 2.50
N ASP A 58 -6.18 -8.52 2.33
CA ASP A 58 -7.05 -7.36 2.08
C ASP A 58 -8.36 -7.50 2.87
N ASN A 59 -9.35 -6.63 2.61
CA ASN A 59 -10.66 -6.67 3.28
C ASN A 59 -11.43 -8.01 3.09
N SER A 60 -11.08 -8.82 2.09
CA SER A 60 -11.68 -10.13 1.85
C SER A 60 -10.94 -11.28 2.54
N LYS A 61 -9.69 -11.04 2.93
CA LYS A 61 -8.76 -12.00 3.52
C LYS A 61 -7.95 -11.30 4.60
N GLU A 62 -8.51 -11.25 5.81
CA GLU A 62 -7.90 -10.59 6.96
C GLU A 62 -6.68 -11.37 7.49
N SER A 63 -5.70 -10.64 8.05
CA SER A 63 -4.59 -11.20 8.83
C SER A 63 -4.42 -10.40 10.11
N ILE A 64 -4.08 -11.08 11.21
CA ILE A 64 -3.70 -10.42 12.48
C ILE A 64 -2.48 -9.49 12.29
N VAL A 65 -1.62 -9.78 11.31
CA VAL A 65 -0.48 -8.91 10.99
C VAL A 65 -0.98 -7.54 10.50
N ASN A 66 -2.02 -7.49 9.65
CA ASN A 66 -2.63 -6.23 9.19
C ASN A 66 -3.30 -5.45 10.34
N LEU A 67 -3.75 -6.15 11.40
CA LEU A 67 -4.36 -5.53 12.58
C LEU A 67 -3.32 -4.96 13.56
N LEU A 68 -2.07 -5.44 13.52
CA LEU A 68 -1.04 -5.07 14.49
C LEU A 68 0.08 -4.19 13.92
N VAL A 69 0.18 -4.05 12.59
CA VAL A 69 1.13 -3.10 12.00
C VAL A 69 0.85 -1.68 12.50
N THR A 70 1.94 -1.01 12.91
CA THR A 70 1.95 0.40 13.30
C THR A 70 1.97 1.31 12.06
N PRO A 71 1.55 2.58 12.19
CA PRO A 71 1.67 3.58 11.13
C PRO A 71 3.06 3.64 10.49
N GLU A 72 4.12 3.65 11.30
CA GLU A 72 5.49 3.77 10.79
C GLU A 72 5.97 2.49 10.11
N GLN A 73 5.58 1.30 10.60
CA GLN A 73 5.87 0.03 9.91
C GLN A 73 5.16 -0.02 8.56
N PHE A 74 3.88 0.36 8.54
CA PHE A 74 3.08 0.37 7.32
C PHE A 74 3.63 1.35 6.29
N ALA A 75 3.98 2.58 6.71
CA ALA A 75 4.57 3.58 5.84
C ALA A 75 5.85 3.08 5.15
N ARG A 76 6.74 2.42 5.91
CA ARG A 76 7.97 1.83 5.33
C ARG A 76 7.67 0.72 4.32
N ALA A 77 6.64 -0.08 4.56
CA ALA A 77 6.20 -1.13 3.64
C ALA A 77 5.57 -0.53 2.36
N VAL A 78 4.73 0.49 2.48
CA VAL A 78 4.06 1.15 1.36
C VAL A 78 5.06 1.78 0.38
N VAL A 79 6.07 2.47 0.87
CA VAL A 79 7.08 3.14 0.02
C VAL A 79 7.88 2.15 -0.85
N ILE A 80 8.12 0.94 -0.35
CA ILE A 80 8.86 -0.09 -1.08
C ILE A 80 7.95 -0.99 -1.93
N GLU A 81 6.62 -0.84 -1.89
CA GLU A 81 5.68 -1.65 -2.68
C GLU A 81 5.96 -1.54 -4.18
N LYS A 82 6.37 -0.36 -4.65
CA LYS A 82 6.73 -0.12 -6.05
C LYS A 82 7.78 -1.10 -6.60
N GLN A 83 8.60 -1.71 -5.74
CA GLN A 83 9.60 -2.71 -6.14
C GLN A 83 8.98 -4.00 -6.71
N TYR A 84 7.71 -4.29 -6.40
CA TYR A 84 6.96 -5.45 -6.89
C TYR A 84 6.44 -5.28 -8.33
N LYS A 85 6.45 -4.05 -8.88
CA LYS A 85 6.03 -3.77 -10.26
C LYS A 85 4.63 -4.29 -10.61
N ASP A 86 3.70 -4.24 -9.65
CA ASP A 86 2.29 -4.53 -9.92
C ASP A 86 1.69 -3.43 -10.81
N LEU A 87 1.57 -3.73 -12.11
CA LEU A 87 1.03 -2.81 -13.10
C LEU A 87 -0.43 -2.42 -12.82
N THR A 88 -1.19 -3.29 -12.15
CA THR A 88 -2.60 -3.02 -11.82
C THR A 88 -2.76 -2.24 -10.53
N ARG A 89 -1.71 -2.18 -9.70
CA ARG A 89 -1.74 -1.60 -8.34
C ARG A 89 -2.84 -2.19 -7.45
N THR A 90 -3.33 -3.39 -7.78
CA THR A 90 -4.44 -4.04 -7.07
C THR A 90 -4.01 -4.39 -5.65
N HIS A 91 -2.80 -4.93 -5.50
CA HIS A 91 -2.27 -5.29 -4.19
C HIS A 91 -2.05 -4.06 -3.30
N LEU A 92 -1.42 -3.01 -3.85
CA LEU A 92 -1.25 -1.74 -3.14
C LEU A 92 -2.59 -1.19 -2.63
N ARG A 93 -3.60 -1.11 -3.51
CA ARG A 93 -4.93 -0.60 -3.13
C ARG A 93 -5.62 -1.45 -2.08
N GLY A 94 -5.64 -2.78 -2.27
CA GLY A 94 -6.27 -3.71 -1.33
C GLY A 94 -5.63 -3.64 0.05
N MET A 95 -4.30 -3.66 0.10
CA MET A 95 -3.50 -3.55 1.32
C MET A 95 -3.73 -2.20 2.03
N MET A 96 -3.66 -1.08 1.31
CA MET A 96 -3.86 0.25 1.89
C MET A 96 -5.25 0.42 2.48
N ASN A 97 -6.30 0.03 1.75
CA ASN A 97 -7.67 0.14 2.25
C ASN A 97 -7.89 -0.74 3.48
N ALA A 98 -7.33 -1.95 3.49
CA ALA A 98 -7.51 -2.88 4.60
C ALA A 98 -6.82 -2.46 5.89
N ILE A 99 -5.69 -1.78 5.80
CA ILE A 99 -4.91 -1.37 6.98
C ILE A 99 -5.32 0.02 7.46
N ILE A 100 -5.50 0.99 6.55
CA ILE A 100 -5.82 2.37 6.92
C ILE A 100 -7.23 2.48 7.53
N PHE A 101 -8.19 1.72 7.00
CA PHE A 101 -9.60 1.78 7.41
C PHE A 101 -10.05 0.60 8.28
N ARG A 102 -9.12 -0.09 8.95
CA ARG A 102 -9.50 -1.11 9.94
C ARG A 102 -10.20 -0.47 11.14
N GLU A 103 -11.03 -1.24 11.84
CA GLU A 103 -11.96 -0.73 12.86
C GLU A 103 -11.29 0.07 14.01
N ASP A 104 -10.06 -0.27 14.36
CA ASP A 104 -9.31 0.32 15.48
C ASP A 104 -8.17 1.27 15.04
N ALA A 105 -8.06 1.55 13.73
CA ALA A 105 -7.05 2.47 13.20
C ALA A 105 -7.53 3.93 13.22
N ASP A 106 -6.56 4.85 13.33
CA ASP A 106 -6.73 6.24 12.96
C ASP A 106 -6.15 6.45 11.55
N PRO A 107 -6.99 6.63 10.51
CA PRO A 107 -6.51 6.85 9.14
C PRO A 107 -5.51 7.99 9.01
N LEU A 108 -5.63 9.04 9.83
CA LEU A 108 -4.76 10.21 9.75
C LEU A 108 -3.35 9.91 10.26
N GLU A 109 -3.20 9.06 11.28
CA GLU A 109 -1.88 8.62 11.75
C GLU A 109 -1.12 7.86 10.66
N PHE A 110 -1.80 6.94 9.96
CA PHE A 110 -1.21 6.20 8.85
C PHE A 110 -0.83 7.09 7.67
N LEU A 111 -1.74 7.98 7.25
CA LEU A 111 -1.47 8.89 6.13
C LEU A 111 -0.34 9.88 6.46
N THR A 112 -0.28 10.37 7.69
CA THR A 112 0.82 11.24 8.16
C THR A 112 2.15 10.49 8.14
N ALA A 113 2.20 9.26 8.68
CA ALA A 113 3.40 8.44 8.66
C ALA A 113 3.89 8.13 7.24
N ILE A 114 2.97 7.88 6.30
CA ILE A 114 3.30 7.73 4.87
C ILE A 114 3.89 9.04 4.33
N GLY A 115 3.24 10.17 4.55
CA GLY A 115 3.68 11.48 4.06
C GLY A 115 5.04 11.93 4.60
N ASP A 116 5.40 11.52 5.82
CA ASP A 116 6.68 11.85 6.46
C ASP A 116 7.87 11.05 5.88
N LEU A 117 7.61 9.97 5.13
CA LEU A 117 8.66 9.18 4.48
C LEU A 117 8.95 9.66 3.06
N GLU A 118 10.23 9.66 2.69
CA GLU A 118 10.66 9.85 1.31
C GLU A 118 10.03 8.77 0.42
N GLY A 119 9.39 9.18 -0.67
CA GLY A 119 8.63 8.28 -1.56
C GLY A 119 7.17 8.05 -1.14
N GLY A 120 6.71 8.57 0.01
CA GLY A 120 5.33 8.42 0.46
C GLY A 120 4.29 9.05 -0.48
N SER A 121 4.56 10.26 -0.97
CA SER A 121 3.71 10.93 -1.96
C SER A 121 3.69 10.21 -3.32
N GLU A 122 4.76 9.49 -3.67
CA GLU A 122 4.83 8.65 -4.86
C GLU A 122 3.97 7.39 -4.70
N ALA A 123 4.05 6.71 -3.56
CA ALA A 123 3.21 5.55 -3.29
C ALA A 123 1.70 5.91 -3.24
N LEU A 124 1.36 7.07 -2.67
CA LEU A 124 -0.01 7.59 -2.72
C LEU A 124 -0.43 7.94 -4.16
N ALA A 125 0.47 8.46 -4.99
CA ALA A 125 0.16 8.66 -6.40
C ALA A 125 -0.08 7.32 -7.11
N ASP A 126 0.75 6.30 -6.86
CA ASP A 126 0.56 4.97 -7.43
C ASP A 126 -0.82 4.39 -7.08
N TYR A 127 -1.27 4.55 -5.83
CA TYR A 127 -2.61 4.17 -5.38
C TYR A 127 -3.75 4.83 -6.20
N PHE A 128 -3.57 6.08 -6.63
CA PHE A 128 -4.58 6.86 -7.35
C PHE A 128 -4.50 6.77 -8.89
N THR A 129 -3.52 6.05 -9.45
CA THR A 129 -3.24 6.03 -10.90
C THR A 129 -4.48 5.77 -11.75
N GLU A 130 -5.29 4.76 -11.41
CA GLU A 130 -6.52 4.42 -12.16
C GLU A 130 -7.66 5.44 -12.03
N LYS A 131 -7.55 6.39 -11.10
CA LYS A 131 -8.58 7.39 -10.78
C LYS A 131 -8.11 8.81 -11.08
N TRP A 132 -7.02 8.96 -11.83
CA TRP A 132 -6.37 10.24 -12.16
C TRP A 132 -7.36 11.37 -12.47
N ASP A 133 -8.19 11.22 -13.51
CA ASP A 133 -9.12 12.25 -13.97
C ASP A 133 -10.09 12.71 -12.86
N ARG A 134 -10.50 11.79 -11.99
CA ARG A 134 -11.45 12.07 -10.91
C ARG A 134 -10.77 12.77 -9.73
N ILE A 135 -9.51 12.44 -9.45
CA ILE A 135 -8.70 13.11 -8.44
C ILE A 135 -8.36 14.53 -8.89
N GLU A 136 -8.04 14.72 -10.17
CA GLU A 136 -7.80 16.05 -10.75
C GLU A 136 -9.07 16.92 -10.72
N ALA A 137 -10.21 16.36 -11.17
CA ALA A 137 -11.50 17.05 -11.08
C ALA A 137 -11.88 17.38 -9.63
N PHE A 138 -11.60 16.46 -8.69
CA PHE A 138 -11.77 16.72 -7.28
C PHE A 138 -10.91 17.91 -6.87
N ALA A 139 -9.59 17.86 -7.04
CA ALA A 139 -8.68 18.94 -6.68
C ALA A 139 -9.15 20.32 -7.18
N CYS A 140 -9.59 20.40 -8.43
CA CYS A 140 -10.05 21.65 -9.05
C CYS A 140 -11.42 22.13 -8.58
N ASN A 141 -12.38 21.23 -8.34
CA ASN A 141 -13.80 21.58 -8.23
C ASN A 141 -14.44 21.27 -6.87
N GLY A 142 -13.75 20.53 -6.01
CA GLY A 142 -14.31 20.00 -4.76
C GLY A 142 -15.21 18.78 -4.96
N THR A 143 -15.31 18.23 -6.18
CA THR A 143 -16.22 17.12 -6.53
C THR A 143 -15.55 16.13 -7.46
N PHE A 144 -15.80 14.83 -7.29
CA PHE A 144 -15.23 13.74 -8.14
C PHE A 144 -15.86 13.60 -9.54
N ASP A 145 -16.65 14.59 -9.98
CA ASP A 145 -17.33 14.62 -11.27
C ASP A 145 -16.42 15.19 -12.36
N ALA A 146 -15.77 14.29 -13.11
CA ALA A 146 -14.85 14.64 -14.18
C ALA A 146 -15.52 15.38 -15.36
N MET A 147 -16.84 15.29 -15.53
CA MET A 147 -17.53 16.04 -16.60
C MET A 147 -17.55 17.55 -16.37
N LYS A 148 -17.29 17.98 -15.13
CA LYS A 148 -17.18 19.40 -14.76
C LYS A 148 -15.75 19.92 -14.85
N ASP A 149 -14.80 19.10 -15.26
CA ASP A 149 -13.44 19.55 -15.50
C ASP A 149 -13.39 20.44 -16.75
N THR A 150 -12.86 21.65 -16.60
CA THR A 150 -12.63 22.59 -17.70
C THR A 150 -11.34 22.28 -18.47
N GLY A 151 -10.54 21.32 -18.00
CA GLY A 151 -9.23 20.96 -18.54
C GLY A 151 -8.11 21.92 -18.12
N GLU A 152 -8.41 22.90 -17.25
CA GLU A 152 -7.44 23.85 -16.71
C GLU A 152 -6.93 23.33 -15.36
N LEU A 153 -5.71 22.77 -15.37
CA LEU A 153 -5.04 22.33 -14.14
C LEU A 153 -4.72 23.53 -13.25
N ARG A 154 -5.11 23.47 -11.97
CA ARG A 154 -4.70 24.48 -10.97
C ARG A 154 -3.22 24.39 -10.67
N SER A 155 -2.54 25.53 -10.54
CA SER A 155 -1.15 25.56 -10.09
C SER A 155 -1.03 25.10 -8.63
N LYS A 156 0.19 24.72 -8.20
CA LYS A 156 0.45 24.38 -6.78
C LYS A 156 0.05 25.53 -5.84
N ALA A 157 0.36 26.77 -6.23
CA ALA A 157 0.02 27.96 -5.44
C ALA A 157 -1.49 28.18 -5.35
N ASP A 158 -2.24 27.94 -6.43
CA ASP A 158 -3.70 28.07 -6.44
C ASP A 158 -4.36 26.99 -5.57
N LEU A 159 -3.82 25.76 -5.58
CA LEU A 159 -4.29 24.69 -4.71
C LEU A 159 -4.05 25.01 -3.23
N GLN A 160 -2.86 25.53 -2.89
CA GLN A 160 -2.53 25.96 -1.53
C GLN A 160 -3.44 27.11 -1.06
N ALA A 161 -3.78 28.04 -1.95
CA ALA A 161 -4.66 29.17 -1.62
C ALA A 161 -6.09 28.73 -1.24
N VAL A 162 -6.54 27.55 -1.71
CA VAL A 162 -7.88 27.01 -1.45
C VAL A 162 -7.88 25.78 -0.54
N ALA A 163 -6.73 25.40 0.01
CA ALA A 163 -6.57 24.17 0.81
C ALA A 163 -7.53 24.08 2.00
N TYR A 164 -7.91 25.22 2.57
CA TYR A 164 -8.79 25.31 3.74
C TYR A 164 -10.23 25.73 3.39
N GLU A 165 -10.61 25.65 2.12
CA GLU A 165 -12.02 25.81 1.74
C GLU A 165 -12.86 24.67 2.31
N LYS A 166 -14.12 24.98 2.65
CA LYS A 166 -15.03 23.97 3.19
C LYS A 166 -15.29 22.87 2.15
N PRO A 167 -15.41 21.60 2.58
CA PRO A 167 -15.79 20.51 1.70
C PRO A 167 -17.10 20.81 0.99
N ARG A 168 -17.14 20.49 -0.31
CA ARG A 168 -18.39 20.49 -1.10
C ARG A 168 -19.11 19.16 -1.07
N VAL A 169 -18.37 18.09 -0.79
CA VAL A 169 -18.86 16.73 -0.56
C VAL A 169 -18.50 16.41 0.88
N GLU A 170 -19.49 16.04 1.68
CA GLU A 170 -19.28 15.65 3.08
C GLU A 170 -18.64 14.25 3.13
N GLN A 171 -17.83 13.97 4.15
CA GLN A 171 -17.14 12.67 4.28
C GLN A 171 -18.13 11.49 4.33
N ASP A 172 -19.23 11.64 5.08
CA ASP A 172 -20.27 10.61 5.25
C ASP A 172 -20.92 10.17 3.91
N GLU A 173 -20.85 11.00 2.86
CA GLU A 173 -21.41 10.66 1.53
C GLU A 173 -20.52 9.67 0.77
N ILE A 174 -19.26 9.54 1.17
CA ILE A 174 -18.20 8.82 0.46
C ILE A 174 -17.39 7.92 1.39
N SER A 175 -17.89 7.64 2.61
CA SER A 175 -17.22 6.81 3.62
C SER A 175 -17.35 5.32 3.29
N ASP A 176 -16.81 4.92 2.14
CA ASP A 176 -16.81 3.53 1.65
C ASP A 176 -15.49 2.80 1.93
N HIS A 177 -14.58 3.43 2.69
CA HIS A 177 -13.25 2.90 3.02
C HIS A 177 -12.42 2.60 1.75
N ASP A 178 -12.66 3.35 0.68
CA ASP A 178 -11.93 3.25 -0.58
C ASP A 178 -11.40 4.64 -1.00
N TRP A 179 -10.93 4.74 -2.24
CA TRP A 179 -10.15 5.85 -2.76
C TRP A 179 -10.83 7.22 -2.63
N MET A 180 -12.17 7.33 -2.62
CA MET A 180 -12.83 8.63 -2.45
C MET A 180 -12.62 9.18 -1.04
N GLU A 181 -12.83 8.34 -0.03
CA GLU A 181 -12.61 8.71 1.37
C GLU A 181 -11.13 9.04 1.61
N LEU A 182 -10.21 8.22 1.09
CA LEU A 182 -8.77 8.48 1.22
C LEU A 182 -8.38 9.81 0.57
N ALA A 183 -8.90 10.10 -0.63
CA ALA A 183 -8.66 11.38 -1.30
C ALA A 183 -9.25 12.57 -0.53
N TRP A 184 -10.41 12.37 0.12
CA TRP A 184 -11.05 13.39 0.94
C TRP A 184 -10.23 13.70 2.19
N LEU A 185 -9.78 12.67 2.92
CA LEU A 185 -8.92 12.80 4.09
C LEU A 185 -7.63 13.53 3.73
N LEU A 186 -6.95 13.10 2.67
CA LEU A 186 -5.75 13.78 2.19
C LEU A 186 -6.03 15.25 1.91
N ARG A 187 -7.09 15.57 1.17
CA ARG A 187 -7.34 16.96 0.78
C ARG A 187 -7.65 17.88 1.95
N TYR A 188 -8.52 17.45 2.86
CA TYR A 188 -9.09 18.36 3.87
C TYR A 188 -8.40 18.26 5.23
N GLU A 189 -7.83 17.10 5.56
CA GLU A 189 -7.10 16.89 6.83
C GLU A 189 -5.58 17.03 6.65
N ILE A 190 -5.02 16.65 5.49
CA ILE A 190 -3.57 16.68 5.22
C ILE A 190 -3.24 17.38 3.86
N PRO A 191 -3.68 18.64 3.66
CA PRO A 191 -3.69 19.28 2.34
C PRO A 191 -2.31 19.38 1.68
N ASP A 192 -1.24 19.55 2.46
CA ASP A 192 0.11 19.61 1.91
C ASP A 192 0.51 18.29 1.23
N LEU A 193 0.21 17.15 1.89
CA LEU A 193 0.46 15.82 1.34
C LEU A 193 -0.40 15.56 0.10
N PHE A 194 -1.68 15.98 0.10
CA PHE A 194 -2.54 15.88 -1.08
C PHE A 194 -1.94 16.62 -2.29
N ILE A 195 -1.46 17.84 -2.08
CA ILE A 195 -0.89 18.68 -3.15
C ILE A 195 0.41 18.08 -3.68
N GLU A 196 1.25 17.51 -2.81
CA GLU A 196 2.48 16.82 -3.19
C GLU A 196 2.19 15.56 -3.99
N MET A 197 1.32 14.69 -3.48
CA MET A 197 0.84 13.50 -4.18
C MET A 197 0.27 13.86 -5.56
N LEU A 198 -0.62 14.87 -5.63
CA LEU A 198 -1.22 15.30 -6.90
C LEU A 198 -0.16 15.78 -7.89
N THR A 199 0.89 16.44 -7.41
CA THR A 199 2.01 16.89 -8.27
C THR A 199 2.76 15.70 -8.87
N VAL A 200 2.98 14.64 -8.09
CA VAL A 200 3.61 13.40 -8.57
C VAL A 200 2.67 12.69 -9.56
N LEU A 201 1.40 12.58 -9.22
CA LEU A 201 0.39 11.94 -10.06
C LEU A 201 0.23 12.64 -11.43
N ARG A 202 0.30 13.99 -11.47
CA ARG A 202 0.39 14.78 -12.72
C ARG A 202 1.63 14.47 -13.53
N ALA A 203 2.76 14.21 -12.89
CA ALA A 203 3.98 13.85 -13.58
C ALA A 203 3.85 12.46 -14.22
N LYS A 204 3.34 11.47 -13.48
CA LYS A 204 3.07 10.12 -13.97
C LYS A 204 2.07 10.10 -15.13
N ALA A 205 0.94 10.80 -15.01
CA ALA A 205 -0.05 10.88 -16.09
C ALA A 205 0.53 11.49 -17.38
N ARG A 206 1.39 12.51 -17.26
CA ARG A 206 2.09 13.09 -18.43
C ARG A 206 3.13 12.15 -19.02
N ALA A 207 3.84 11.39 -18.20
CA ALA A 207 4.79 10.39 -18.68
C ALA A 207 4.06 9.27 -19.46
N HIS A 208 2.91 8.83 -18.94
CA HIS A 208 2.03 7.87 -19.59
C HIS A 208 1.54 8.36 -20.95
N ASP A 209 1.04 9.60 -21.02
CA ASP A 209 0.58 10.22 -22.28
C ASP A 209 1.70 10.38 -23.32
N LEU A 210 2.95 10.52 -22.86
CA LEU A 210 4.14 10.61 -23.71
C LEU A 210 4.75 9.23 -24.05
N GLY A 211 4.24 8.14 -23.47
CA GLY A 211 4.76 6.79 -23.64
C GLY A 211 6.12 6.55 -22.99
N LEU A 212 6.44 7.28 -21.91
CA LEU A 212 7.73 7.21 -21.21
C LEU A 212 7.73 6.26 -20.00
N ASP A 213 6.58 5.68 -19.65
CA ASP A 213 6.42 4.84 -18.46
C ASP A 213 7.25 3.54 -18.50
N GLU A 214 7.63 3.07 -19.69
CA GLU A 214 8.39 1.81 -19.85
C GLU A 214 9.90 1.97 -19.56
N GLU A 215 10.45 3.20 -19.58
CA GLU A 215 11.91 3.42 -19.46
C GLU A 215 12.39 3.55 -18.00
N GLU A 216 11.56 4.04 -17.07
CA GLU A 216 11.95 4.14 -15.64
C GLU A 216 12.05 2.77 -14.95
N ASP A 217 11.32 1.76 -15.44
CA ASP A 217 11.30 0.42 -14.85
C ASP A 217 12.61 -0.36 -15.10
N ASP A 218 13.38 -0.01 -16.13
CA ASP A 218 14.60 -0.74 -16.50
C ASP A 218 15.87 -0.26 -15.77
N GLU A 219 15.86 0.94 -15.17
CA GLU A 219 17.05 1.51 -14.52
C GLU A 219 17.31 0.99 -13.08
N MET A 220 16.36 0.30 -12.45
CA MET A 220 16.56 -0.37 -11.14
C MET A 220 16.93 -1.86 -11.27
N GLN A 221 17.81 -2.18 -12.22
CA GLN A 221 18.48 -3.49 -12.34
C GLN A 221 19.80 -3.49 -11.56
N ASP A 222 19.77 -3.19 -10.27
CA ASP A 222 20.82 -3.67 -9.36
C ASP A 222 20.26 -4.86 -8.56
N ASP A 223 21.08 -5.90 -8.43
CA ASP A 223 20.81 -7.19 -7.79
C ASP A 223 20.35 -7.04 -6.32
N ASP A 224 19.04 -6.82 -6.10
CA ASP A 224 18.46 -6.44 -4.80
C ASP A 224 17.78 -7.59 -4.03
N GLY A 225 18.12 -8.86 -4.32
CA GLY A 225 17.58 -10.01 -3.58
C GLY A 225 16.05 -10.13 -3.66
N LYS A 226 15.48 -9.78 -4.81
CA LYS A 226 14.05 -9.92 -5.14
C LYS A 226 13.58 -11.34 -4.86
N VAL A 227 12.52 -11.46 -4.06
CA VAL A 227 11.74 -12.71 -3.97
C VAL A 227 10.84 -12.75 -5.20
N GLU A 228 10.96 -13.79 -6.03
CA GLU A 228 10.14 -13.94 -7.23
C GLU A 228 8.67 -14.21 -6.84
N THR A 229 7.88 -13.15 -6.70
CA THR A 229 6.41 -13.22 -6.54
C THR A 229 5.67 -13.09 -7.87
N GLY A 230 6.37 -13.28 -9.01
CA GLY A 230 5.82 -13.01 -10.34
C GLY A 230 4.56 -13.80 -10.72
N ASP A 231 4.19 -14.83 -9.95
CA ASP A 231 2.89 -15.51 -10.08
C ASP A 231 1.74 -14.72 -9.39
N THR A 232 1.97 -14.09 -8.23
CA THR A 232 0.96 -13.23 -7.56
C THR A 232 0.79 -11.91 -8.29
N ASP A 233 1.87 -11.33 -8.81
CA ASP A 233 1.86 -10.09 -9.60
C ASP A 233 1.09 -10.24 -10.94
N ARG A 234 0.84 -11.49 -11.39
CA ARG A 234 0.01 -11.82 -12.56
C ARG A 234 -1.40 -12.31 -12.19
N GLY A 235 -1.82 -12.13 -10.95
CA GLY A 235 -3.15 -12.50 -10.46
C GLY A 235 -3.35 -14.00 -10.22
N ARG A 236 -2.29 -14.79 -10.00
CA ARG A 236 -2.41 -16.17 -9.53
C ARG A 236 -2.07 -16.24 -8.05
N ALA A 237 -3.03 -16.71 -7.24
CA ALA A 237 -2.77 -17.03 -5.83
C ALA A 237 -1.60 -18.02 -5.71
N THR A 238 -0.68 -17.76 -4.79
CA THR A 238 0.41 -18.66 -4.43
C THR A 238 -0.15 -20.05 -4.12
N PRO A 239 0.21 -21.10 -4.86
CA PRO A 239 -0.19 -22.45 -4.50
C PRO A 239 0.44 -22.78 -3.15
N ALA A 240 -0.35 -23.25 -2.18
CA ALA A 240 0.19 -23.86 -0.98
C ALA A 240 1.22 -24.91 -1.40
N ALA A 241 2.42 -24.87 -0.79
CA ALA A 241 3.49 -25.82 -1.08
C ALA A 241 2.90 -27.23 -1.09
N ARG A 242 2.92 -27.88 -2.27
CA ARG A 242 2.49 -29.28 -2.38
C ARG A 242 3.35 -30.06 -1.40
N GLU A 243 2.71 -30.75 -0.45
CA GLU A 243 3.37 -31.82 0.29
C GLU A 243 4.06 -32.70 -0.76
N SER A 244 5.39 -32.75 -0.69
CA SER A 244 6.18 -33.64 -1.52
C SER A 244 5.73 -35.05 -1.19
N ASP A 245 4.90 -35.64 -2.05
CA ASP A 245 4.56 -37.06 -2.05
C ASP A 245 5.86 -37.87 -2.17
N GLU A 246 6.51 -38.15 -1.04
CA GLU A 246 7.47 -39.24 -0.91
C GLU A 246 6.68 -40.57 -0.89
N GLU A 247 6.05 -40.91 -2.01
CA GLU A 247 5.67 -42.29 -2.27
C GLU A 247 6.91 -43.03 -2.78
N SER A 248 7.70 -43.53 -1.82
CA SER A 248 8.79 -44.47 -2.08
C SER A 248 8.26 -45.69 -2.81
N ALA A 249 8.55 -45.76 -4.12
CA ALA A 249 8.64 -47.01 -4.86
C ALA A 249 10.08 -47.15 -5.36
N ILE A 250 10.84 -48.07 -4.77
CA ILE A 250 11.50 -49.25 -5.39
C ILE A 250 12.31 -49.95 -4.28
#